data_AF-A0A2N2SMT1-F1
#
_entry.id   AF-A0A2N2SMT1-F1
#
_cell.length_a   1.000
_cell.length_b   1.000
_cell.length_c   1.000
_cell.angle_alpha   90.00
_cell.angle_beta   90.00
_cell.angle_gamma   90.00
#
_symmetry.space_group_name_H-M   'P 1'
#
loop_
_entity.id
_entity.type
_entity.pdbx_description
1 polymer ?
#
loop_
_entity_poly.entity_id
_entity_poly.type
_entity_poly.pdbx_seq_one_letter_code
_entity_poly.pdbx_strand_id
1 'polypeptide(L)'
;MIHPWLEPAWARLVGLQARLPHALLFVGAPGLGKRDLAEALGARLLCDAPLVNGHACGHCVACQWRLSGNHPDLYRVVPAAAADQSEAGEG
;
A
#
# COMPACT_ATOMS: atom_id res chain seq x y z
N MET A 1 -0.43 -4.13 7.57
CA MET A 1 -0.59 -3.45 8.88
C MET A 1 0.51 -2.41 8.98
N ILE A 2 0.22 -1.16 9.35
CA ILE A 2 1.27 -0.16 9.56
C ILE A 2 1.81 -0.24 10.99
N HIS A 3 3.06 0.15 11.20
CA HIS A 3 3.64 0.15 12.55
C HIS A 3 3.17 1.36 13.37
N PRO A 4 3.07 1.25 14.71
CA PRO A 4 2.56 2.33 15.57
C PRO A 4 3.31 3.67 15.42
N TRP A 5 4.62 3.64 15.18
CA TRP A 5 5.43 4.85 14.99
C TRP A 5 5.15 5.56 13.66
N LEU A 6 4.42 4.94 12.72
CA LEU A 6 4.02 5.53 11.45
C LEU A 6 2.63 6.16 11.50
N GLU A 7 1.89 6.01 12.60
CA GLU A 7 0.55 6.59 12.76
C GLU A 7 0.49 8.11 12.51
N PRO A 8 1.45 8.93 12.98
CA PRO A 8 1.44 10.37 12.67
C PRO A 8 1.61 10.66 11.17
N ALA A 9 2.44 9.87 10.49
CA ALA A 9 2.64 10.00 9.05
C ALA A 9 1.39 9.54 8.28
N TRP A 10 0.75 8.45 8.73
CA TRP A 10 -0.51 7.95 8.17
C TRP A 10 -1.62 8.99 8.28
N ALA A 11 -1.86 9.53 9.48
CA ALA A 11 -2.88 10.56 9.71
C ALA A 11 -2.68 11.78 8.80
N ARG A 12 -1.41 12.21 8.61
CA ARG A 12 -1.07 13.29 7.69
C ARG A 12 -1.42 12.95 6.23
N LEU A 13 -1.02 11.76 5.75
CA LEU A 13 -1.29 11.32 4.37
C LEU A 13 -2.79 11.20 4.09
N VAL A 14 -3.51 10.55 5.01
CA VAL A 14 -4.97 10.38 4.96
C VAL A 14 -5.70 11.73 4.94
N GLY A 15 -5.23 12.68 5.74
CA GLY A 15 -5.80 14.02 5.83
C GLY A 15 -5.65 14.87 4.57
N LEU A 16 -4.73 14.53 3.66
CA LEU A 16 -4.56 15.28 2.41
C LEU A 16 -5.74 15.08 1.44
N GLN A 17 -6.37 13.90 1.43
CA GLN A 17 -7.52 13.58 0.56
C GLN A 17 -7.28 14.02 -0.90
N ALA A 18 -8.13 14.89 -1.46
CA ALA A 18 -8.02 15.42 -2.82
C ALA A 18 -6.76 16.30 -3.06
N ARG A 19 -6.03 16.69 -2.00
CA ARG A 19 -4.78 17.45 -2.06
C ARG A 19 -3.54 16.54 -2.04
N LEU A 20 -3.71 15.22 -2.14
CA LEU A 20 -2.60 14.29 -2.18
C LEU A 20 -1.77 14.51 -3.46
N PRO A 21 -0.46 14.73 -3.37
CA PRO A 21 0.41 14.83 -4.54
C PRO A 21 0.40 13.55 -5.37
N HIS A 22 0.56 13.68 -6.68
CA HIS A 22 0.60 12.57 -7.64
C HIS A 22 1.88 11.71 -7.53
N ALA A 23 2.91 12.20 -6.81
CA ALA A 23 4.14 11.48 -6.55
C ALA A 23 4.60 11.72 -5.11
N LEU A 24 4.89 10.64 -4.39
CA LEU A 24 5.38 10.66 -3.02
C LEU A 24 6.67 9.84 -2.91
N LEU A 25 7.66 10.40 -2.22
CA LEU A 25 8.92 9.73 -1.93
C LEU A 25 8.98 9.38 -0.43
N PHE A 26 9.07 8.09 -0.11
CA PHE A 26 9.19 7.61 1.27
C PHE A 26 10.66 7.42 1.65
N VAL A 27 11.19 8.27 2.54
CA VAL A 27 12.60 8.27 2.97
C VAL A 27 12.72 7.96 4.45
N GLY A 28 13.78 7.25 4.84
CA GLY A 28 14.07 6.89 6.23
C GLY A 28 14.96 5.65 6.33
N ALA A 29 15.36 5.29 7.55
CA ALA A 29 16.23 4.14 7.80
C ALA A 29 15.63 2.81 7.27
N PRO A 30 16.47 1.81 6.93
CA PRO A 30 16.03 0.44 6.71
C PRO A 30 15.23 -0.09 7.92
N GLY A 31 14.22 -0.93 7.69
CA GLY A 31 13.40 -1.50 8.76
C GLY A 31 12.31 -0.59 9.35
N LEU A 32 12.22 0.68 8.95
CA LEU A 32 11.22 1.62 9.49
C LEU A 32 9.76 1.31 9.05
N GLY A 33 9.54 0.37 8.13
CA GLY A 33 8.20 0.05 7.59
C GLY A 33 7.73 0.98 6.46
N LYS A 34 8.65 1.63 5.74
CA LYS A 34 8.32 2.58 4.65
C LYS A 34 7.49 1.92 3.53
N ARG A 35 7.83 0.67 3.19
CA ARG A 35 7.09 -0.11 2.19
C ARG A 35 5.68 -0.38 2.68
N ASP A 36 5.51 -0.81 3.93
CA ASP A 36 4.19 -1.10 4.51
C ASP A 36 3.28 0.13 4.52
N LEU A 37 3.84 1.32 4.81
CA LEU A 37 3.10 2.58 4.73
C LEU A 37 2.68 2.91 3.29
N ALA A 38 3.59 2.77 2.32
CA ALA A 38 3.30 3.01 0.91
C ALA A 38 2.22 2.04 0.38
N GLU A 39 2.31 0.76 0.76
CA GLU A 39 1.34 -0.25 0.38
C GLU A 39 -0.02 -0.03 1.05
N ALA A 40 -0.04 0.40 2.32
CA ALA A 40 -1.28 0.76 3.01
C ALA A 40 -1.96 1.98 2.36
N LEU A 41 -1.18 2.97 1.93
CA LEU A 41 -1.71 4.12 1.20
C LEU A 41 -2.26 3.71 -0.17
N GLY A 42 -1.53 2.90 -0.93
CA GLY A 42 -2.02 2.34 -2.19
C GLY A 42 -3.31 1.54 -2.01
N ALA A 43 -3.37 0.68 -0.98
CA ALA A 43 -4.57 -0.07 -0.66
C ALA A 43 -5.77 0.84 -0.34
N ARG A 44 -5.55 1.92 0.41
CA ARG A 44 -6.60 2.92 0.69
C ARG A 44 -7.08 3.60 -0.59
N LEU A 45 -6.15 4.04 -1.46
CA LEU A 45 -6.48 4.79 -2.67
C LEU A 45 -7.30 3.98 -3.68
N LEU A 46 -7.10 2.66 -3.71
CA LEU A 46 -7.85 1.74 -4.57
C LEU A 46 -9.15 1.23 -3.92
N CYS A 47 -9.39 1.53 -2.64
CA CYS A 47 -10.53 0.98 -1.92
C CYS A 47 -11.80 1.81 -2.19
N ASP A 48 -12.88 1.15 -2.61
CA ASP A 48 -14.17 1.80 -2.88
C ASP A 48 -14.83 2.39 -1.62
N ALA A 49 -14.60 1.76 -0.46
CA ALA A 49 -15.19 2.16 0.81
C ALA A 49 -14.16 2.10 1.95
N PRO A 50 -13.20 3.06 2.05
CA PRO A 50 -12.24 3.07 3.14
C PRO A 50 -12.92 3.18 4.51
N LEU A 51 -12.32 2.55 5.53
CA LEU A 51 -12.77 2.60 6.91
C LEU A 51 -12.62 4.01 7.50
N VAL A 52 -13.29 4.27 8.63
CA VAL A 52 -13.25 5.57 9.33
C VAL A 52 -11.83 5.94 9.78
N ASN A 53 -11.02 4.96 10.20
CA ASN A 53 -9.60 5.15 10.53
C ASN A 53 -8.71 5.33 9.29
N GLY A 54 -9.32 5.28 8.11
CA GLY A 54 -8.68 5.57 6.86
C GLY A 54 -8.03 4.38 6.14
N HIS A 55 -8.04 3.20 6.72
CA HIS A 55 -7.52 2.01 6.06
C HIS A 55 -8.49 1.49 4.99
N ALA A 56 -7.97 0.74 4.02
CA ALA A 56 -8.79 -0.02 3.10
C ALA A 56 -9.70 -1.00 3.87
N CYS A 57 -10.94 -1.21 3.41
CA CYS A 57 -11.87 -2.09 4.12
C CYS A 57 -11.53 -3.57 4.04
N GLY A 58 -10.75 -3.97 3.03
CA GLY A 58 -10.33 -5.36 2.85
C GLY A 58 -11.39 -6.30 2.25
N HIS A 59 -12.63 -5.83 2.04
CA HIS A 59 -13.74 -6.70 1.58
C HIS A 59 -14.43 -6.24 0.30
N CYS A 60 -14.22 -5.00 -0.18
CA CYS A 60 -14.77 -4.56 -1.48
C CYS A 60 -14.08 -5.29 -2.64
N VAL A 61 -14.68 -5.26 -3.84
CA VAL A 61 -14.16 -5.95 -5.03
C VAL A 61 -12.74 -5.49 -5.35
N ALA A 62 -12.49 -4.19 -5.33
CA ALA A 62 -11.14 -3.64 -5.51
C ALA A 62 -10.15 -4.14 -4.44
N CYS A 63 -10.55 -4.18 -3.17
CA CYS A 63 -9.72 -4.77 -2.11
C CYS A 63 -9.42 -6.26 -2.37
N GLN A 64 -10.37 -7.04 -2.85
CA GLN A 64 -10.18 -8.46 -3.14
C GLN A 64 -9.23 -8.68 -4.32
N TRP A 65 -9.37 -7.90 -5.41
CA TRP A 65 -8.39 -7.92 -6.51
C TRP A 65 -6.98 -7.56 -6.05
N ARG A 66 -6.86 -6.55 -5.18
CA ARG A 66 -5.56 -6.17 -4.61
C ARG A 66 -4.97 -7.29 -3.76
N LEU A 67 -5.78 -7.94 -2.93
CA LEU A 67 -5.36 -9.02 -2.05
C LEU A 67 -4.95 -10.28 -2.83
N SER A 68 -5.57 -10.54 -3.98
CA SER A 68 -5.18 -11.64 -4.89
C SER A 68 -4.03 -11.27 -5.84
N GLY A 69 -3.52 -10.03 -5.79
CA GLY A 69 -2.44 -9.56 -6.65
C GLY A 69 -2.86 -9.15 -8.08
N ASN A 70 -4.15 -9.09 -8.37
CA ASN A 70 -4.70 -8.90 -9.73
C ASN A 70 -5.43 -7.56 -9.93
N HIS A 71 -5.16 -6.53 -9.10
CA HIS A 71 -5.82 -5.24 -9.28
C HIS A 71 -5.33 -4.54 -10.56
N PRO A 72 -6.21 -4.23 -11.54
CA PRO A 72 -5.78 -3.72 -12.85
C PRO A 72 -5.08 -2.37 -12.78
N ASP A 73 -5.41 -1.55 -11.79
CA ASP A 73 -4.79 -0.24 -11.57
C ASP A 73 -3.60 -0.25 -10.59
N LEU A 74 -3.14 -1.43 -10.14
CA LEU A 74 -1.99 -1.54 -9.24
C LEU A 74 -0.77 -2.11 -9.96
N TYR A 75 0.24 -1.27 -10.15
CA TYR A 75 1.52 -1.67 -10.74
C TYR A 75 2.62 -1.68 -9.67
N ARG A 76 3.29 -2.82 -9.52
CA ARG A 76 4.48 -2.94 -8.67
C ARG A 76 5.72 -3.01 -9.56
N VAL A 77 6.50 -1.94 -9.56
CA VAL A 77 7.78 -1.88 -10.26
C VAL A 77 8.89 -2.21 -9.27
N VAL A 78 9.57 -3.32 -9.48
CA VAL A 78 10.70 -3.79 -8.68
C VAL A 78 11.88 -4.14 -9.60
N PRO A 79 13.13 -4.11 -9.12
CA PRO A 79 14.26 -4.60 -9.89
C PRO A 79 14.05 -6.06 -10.31
N ALA A 80 14.48 -6.43 -11.52
CA ALA A 80 14.32 -7.79 -12.05
C ALA A 80 14.89 -8.87 -11.11
N ALA A 81 16.05 -8.60 -10.49
CA ALA A 81 16.68 -9.50 -9.52
C ALA A 81 15.82 -9.77 -8.26
N ALA A 82 14.79 -8.98 -8.00
CA ALA A 82 13.85 -9.20 -6.90
C ALA A 82 12.56 -9.93 -7.33
N ALA A 83 12.32 -10.11 -8.64
CA ALA A 83 11.12 -10.76 -9.17
C ALA A 83 11.20 -12.31 -9.14
N ASP A 84 12.41 -12.86 -9.25
CA ASP A 84 12.69 -14.32 -9.28
C ASP A 84 12.38 -15.07 -7.97
N GLN A 85 11.94 -14.38 -6.91
CA GLN A 85 11.62 -15.01 -5.61
C GLN A 85 10.17 -15.50 -5.54
N SER A 86 9.40 -15.38 -6.62
CA SER A 86 7.97 -15.73 -6.69
C SER A 86 7.71 -17.13 -7.26
N GLU A 87 8.70 -17.77 -7.90
CA GLU A 87 8.54 -19.01 -8.67
C GLU A 87 9.15 -20.26 -7.99
N ALA A 88 9.67 -20.14 -6.75
CA ALA A 88 10.27 -21.26 -6.01
C ALA A 88 9.31 -21.95 -5.03
N GLY A 89 7.99 -21.92 -5.30
CA GLY A 89 6.95 -22.36 -4.39
C GLY A 89 5.84 -23.23 -5.01
N GLU A 90 6.09 -23.88 -6.14
CA GLU A 90 5.22 -24.95 -6.66
C GLU A 90 6.07 -26.20 -6.93
N GLY A 91 6.00 -27.14 -6.00
CA GLY A 91 6.53 -28.50 -6.09
C GLY A 91 5.67 -29.41 -5.22
#